data_AF-A0AAD6SA09-F1
#
_entry.id   AF-A0AAD6SA09-F1
#
_cell.length_a   1.000
_cell.length_b   1.000
_cell.length_c   1.000
_cell.angle_alpha   90.00
_cell.angle_beta   90.00
_cell.angle_gamma   90.00
#
_symmetry.space_group_name_H-M   'P 1'
#
loop_
_entity.id
_entity.type
_entity.pdbx_description
1 polymer ?
#
loop_
_entity_poly.entity_id
_entity_poly.type
_entity_poly.pdbx_seq_one_letter_code
_entity_poly.pdbx_strand_id
1 'polypeptide(L)'
;MKEFGENELETFVTLYHEILEIGGPAFEMVLRHMLERPDEPCLIHSGKDRTGIFTAILLMLLGVNDEEITKEYALTAVGLEPYLSLLIERFKQQVPADVDNWEGAMKMASSRPATMVATLKMVRE
;
A
#
# COMPACT_ATOMS: atom_id res chain seq x y z
N MET A 1 -6.30 14.53 1.37
CA MET A 1 -7.07 14.08 2.57
C MET A 1 -8.58 14.23 2.39
N LYS A 2 -9.08 15.36 1.87
CA LYS A 2 -10.52 15.54 1.54
C LYS A 2 -11.08 14.41 0.65
N GLU A 3 -10.40 14.13 -0.45
CA GLU A 3 -10.81 13.10 -1.43
C GLU A 3 -10.95 11.70 -0.82
N PHE A 4 -10.03 11.30 0.08
CA PHE A 4 -10.16 10.05 0.84
C PHE A 4 -11.43 9.99 1.69
N GLY A 5 -11.94 11.14 2.15
CA GLY A 5 -13.22 11.23 2.86
C GLY A 5 -14.42 10.95 1.95
N GLU A 6 -14.37 11.45 0.72
CA GLU A 6 -15.47 11.46 -0.25
C GLU A 6 -15.52 10.18 -1.10
N ASN A 7 -14.38 9.71 -1.60
CA ASN A 7 -14.29 8.53 -2.47
C ASN A 7 -12.97 7.77 -2.25
N GLU A 8 -12.86 7.14 -1.08
CA GLU A 8 -11.66 6.41 -0.64
C GLU A 8 -11.13 5.39 -1.66
N LEU A 9 -12.00 4.58 -2.25
CA LEU A 9 -11.58 3.50 -3.15
C LEU A 9 -10.94 4.06 -4.42
N GLU A 10 -11.60 5.00 -5.09
CA GLU A 10 -11.08 5.61 -6.32
C GLU A 10 -9.78 6.37 -6.04
N THR A 11 -9.73 7.13 -4.93
CA THR A 11 -8.50 7.84 -4.54
C THR A 11 -7.33 6.88 -4.34
N PHE A 12 -7.53 5.72 -3.71
CA PHE A 12 -6.46 4.73 -3.57
C PHE A 12 -6.07 4.09 -4.90
N VAL A 13 -7.04 3.77 -5.78
CA VAL A 13 -6.72 3.18 -7.10
C VAL A 13 -5.89 4.15 -7.92
N THR A 14 -6.25 5.45 -7.95
CA THR A 14 -5.44 6.50 -8.59
C THR A 14 -4.05 6.60 -7.98
N LEU A 15 -3.95 6.64 -6.64
CA LEU A 15 -2.66 6.67 -5.96
C LEU A 15 -1.78 5.45 -6.31
N TYR A 16 -2.37 4.26 -6.36
CA TYR A 16 -1.65 3.02 -6.63
C TYR A 16 -1.24 2.92 -8.09
N HIS A 17 -2.03 3.45 -9.02
CA HIS A 17 -1.64 3.67 -10.41
C HIS A 17 -0.40 4.56 -10.49
N GLU A 18 -0.39 5.71 -9.82
CA GLU A 18 0.77 6.62 -9.80
C GLU A 18 2.02 5.96 -9.22
N ILE A 19 1.89 5.17 -8.14
CA ILE A 19 2.99 4.40 -7.57
C ILE A 19 3.58 3.45 -8.61
N LEU A 20 2.75 2.77 -9.41
CA LEU A 20 3.20 1.84 -10.44
C LEU A 20 3.89 2.57 -11.60
N GLU A 21 3.30 3.66 -12.10
CA GLU A 21 3.85 4.47 -13.19
C GLU A 21 5.22 5.06 -12.83
N ILE A 22 5.37 5.58 -11.61
CA ILE A 22 6.61 6.24 -11.16
C ILE A 22 7.62 5.21 -10.62
N GLY A 23 7.13 4.14 -9.99
CA GLY A 23 7.93 3.19 -9.23
C GLY A 23 8.68 2.15 -10.05
N GLY A 24 8.39 2.02 -11.34
CA GLY A 24 9.00 1.03 -12.24
C GLY A 24 10.52 0.85 -12.07
N PRO A 25 11.34 1.92 -12.16
CA PRO A 25 12.79 1.81 -11.98
C PRO A 25 13.23 1.28 -10.60
N ALA A 26 12.52 1.64 -9.54
CA ALA A 26 12.81 1.14 -8.19
C ALA A 26 12.42 -0.33 -8.04
N PHE A 27 11.29 -0.74 -8.62
CA PHE A 27 10.82 -2.12 -8.57
C PHE A 27 11.75 -3.04 -9.37
N GLU A 28 12.19 -2.60 -10.55
CA GLU A 28 13.19 -3.31 -11.35
C GLU A 28 14.48 -3.54 -10.56
N MET A 29 14.99 -2.50 -9.89
CA MET A 29 16.21 -2.59 -9.10
C MET A 29 16.09 -3.62 -7.97
N VAL A 30 14.97 -3.63 -7.24
CA VAL A 30 14.73 -4.58 -6.15
C VAL A 30 14.59 -6.01 -6.70
N LEU A 31 13.82 -6.20 -7.78
CA LEU A 31 13.65 -7.52 -8.40
C LEU A 31 14.97 -8.07 -8.93
N ARG A 32 15.80 -7.24 -9.58
CA ARG A 32 17.15 -7.63 -10.01
C ARG A 32 18.03 -8.01 -8.83
N HIS A 33 17.99 -7.22 -7.76
CA HIS A 33 18.75 -7.53 -6.54
C HIS A 33 18.38 -8.90 -5.95
N MET A 34 17.08 -9.23 -5.89
CA MET A 34 16.58 -10.54 -5.45
C MET A 34 17.05 -11.67 -6.38
N LEU A 35 17.00 -11.46 -7.70
CA LEU A 35 17.44 -12.46 -8.68
C LEU A 35 18.95 -12.73 -8.62
N GLU A 36 19.76 -11.72 -8.32
CA GLU A 36 21.20 -11.85 -8.15
C GLU A 36 21.59 -12.57 -6.85
N ARG A 37 20.70 -12.55 -5.84
CA ARG A 37 20.94 -13.08 -4.48
C ARG A 37 19.76 -13.95 -4.02
N PRO A 38 19.45 -15.05 -4.72
CA PRO A 38 18.23 -15.81 -4.48
C PRO A 38 18.17 -16.48 -3.11
N ASP A 39 19.33 -16.73 -2.49
CA ASP A 39 19.44 -17.39 -1.18
C ASP A 39 19.59 -16.40 -0.01
N GLU A 40 19.65 -15.09 -0.29
CA GLU A 40 19.79 -14.07 0.76
C GLU A 40 18.42 -13.54 1.19
N PRO A 41 18.11 -13.52 2.50
CA PRO A 41 16.87 -12.91 2.97
C PRO A 41 16.90 -11.39 2.76
N CYS A 42 15.78 -10.83 2.34
CA CYS A 42 15.61 -9.39 2.16
C CYS A 42 14.39 -8.85 2.92
N LEU A 43 14.48 -7.60 3.36
CA LEU A 43 13.38 -6.85 3.98
C LEU A 43 12.97 -5.72 3.05
N ILE A 44 11.70 -5.70 2.65
CA ILE A 44 11.12 -4.62 1.84
C ILE A 44 10.33 -3.66 2.72
N HIS A 45 10.74 -2.39 2.75
CA HIS A 45 10.09 -1.36 3.55
C HIS A 45 10.04 -0.01 2.82
N SER A 46 8.84 0.58 2.70
CA SER A 46 8.63 1.97 2.24
C SER A 46 7.26 2.51 2.69
N GLY A 47 6.81 2.09 3.87
CA GLY A 47 5.45 2.30 4.36
C GLY A 47 4.43 1.30 3.78
N LYS A 48 3.16 1.44 4.18
CA LYS A 48 2.05 0.54 3.81
C LYS A 48 1.89 0.41 2.29
N ASP A 49 1.74 1.54 1.61
CA ASP A 49 1.23 1.58 0.23
C ASP A 49 2.26 1.06 -0.77
N ARG A 50 3.46 1.65 -0.79
CA ARG A 50 4.53 1.27 -1.71
C ARG A 50 5.03 -0.16 -1.47
N THR A 51 5.16 -0.58 -0.20
CA THR A 51 5.48 -1.98 0.12
C THR A 51 4.36 -2.92 -0.32
N GLY A 52 3.10 -2.56 -0.05
CA GLY A 52 1.95 -3.38 -0.44
C GLY A 52 1.85 -3.57 -1.96
N ILE A 53 2.09 -2.51 -2.74
CA ILE A 53 2.07 -2.58 -4.20
C ILE A 53 3.24 -3.37 -4.76
N PHE A 54 4.45 -3.15 -4.26
CA PHE A 54 5.60 -3.97 -4.66
C PHE A 54 5.35 -5.46 -4.36
N THR A 55 4.84 -5.76 -3.16
CA THR A 55 4.51 -7.14 -2.73
C THR A 55 3.45 -7.76 -3.64
N ALA A 56 2.40 -7.02 -3.99
CA ALA A 56 1.38 -7.49 -4.92
C ALA A 56 1.97 -7.84 -6.28
N ILE A 57 2.79 -6.96 -6.87
CA ILE A 57 3.45 -7.22 -8.16
C ILE A 57 4.38 -8.44 -8.08
N LEU A 58 5.16 -8.57 -7.01
CA LEU A 58 6.03 -9.74 -6.81
C LEU A 58 5.22 -11.04 -6.76
N LEU A 59 4.13 -11.07 -5.99
CA LEU A 59 3.27 -12.25 -5.87
C LEU A 59 2.56 -12.57 -7.20
N MET A 60 2.15 -11.55 -7.97
CA MET A 60 1.61 -11.75 -9.33
C MET A 60 2.64 -12.40 -10.26
N LEU A 61 3.90 -11.95 -10.23
CA LEU A 61 4.99 -12.54 -11.03
C LEU A 61 5.27 -13.99 -10.64
N LEU A 62 5.05 -14.35 -9.38
CA LEU A 62 5.17 -15.72 -8.85
C LEU A 62 3.94 -16.59 -9.15
N GLY A 63 2.90 -16.07 -9.80
CA GLY A 63 1.69 -16.80 -10.17
C GLY A 63 0.71 -17.03 -9.01
N VAL A 64 0.84 -16.27 -7.92
CA VAL A 64 -0.12 -16.29 -6.81
C VAL A 64 -1.46 -15.70 -7.29
N ASN A 65 -2.57 -16.28 -6.86
CA ASN A 65 -3.90 -15.83 -7.26
C ASN A 65 -4.32 -14.53 -6.55
N ASP A 66 -5.25 -13.79 -7.15
CA ASP A 66 -5.68 -12.46 -6.67
C ASP A 66 -6.32 -12.49 -5.28
N GLU A 67 -6.95 -13.61 -4.89
CA GLU A 67 -7.54 -13.77 -3.56
C GLU A 67 -6.46 -13.78 -2.47
N GLU A 68 -5.39 -14.56 -2.67
CA GLU A 68 -4.27 -14.63 -1.72
C GLU A 68 -3.48 -13.32 -1.67
N ILE A 69 -3.27 -12.65 -2.81
CA ILE A 69 -2.63 -11.32 -2.84
C ILE A 69 -3.46 -10.30 -2.06
N THR A 70 -4.79 -10.34 -2.23
CA THR A 70 -5.71 -9.46 -1.50
C THR A 70 -5.67 -9.72 0.00
N LYS A 71 -5.65 -10.99 0.43
CA LYS A 71 -5.53 -11.37 1.84
C LYS A 71 -4.21 -10.88 2.44
N GLU A 72 -3.10 -11.07 1.74
CA GLU A 72 -1.79 -10.60 2.20
C GLU A 72 -1.76 -9.09 2.41
N TYR A 73 -2.26 -8.32 1.44
CA TYR A 73 -2.38 -6.86 1.58
C TYR A 73 -3.22 -6.47 2.81
N ALA A 74 -4.31 -7.19 3.08
CA ALA A 74 -5.21 -6.93 4.20
C ALA A 74 -4.54 -7.16 5.57
N LEU A 75 -3.51 -8.01 5.66
CA LEU A 75 -2.74 -8.20 6.89
C LEU A 75 -2.05 -6.92 7.35
N THR A 76 -1.86 -5.94 6.48
CA THR A 76 -1.31 -4.63 6.87
C THR A 76 -2.16 -3.95 7.94
N ALA A 77 -3.49 -4.07 7.89
CA ALA A 77 -4.38 -3.50 8.91
C ALA A 77 -4.15 -4.18 10.27
N VAL A 78 -4.01 -5.51 10.27
CA VAL A 78 -3.72 -6.31 11.47
C VAL A 78 -2.35 -5.93 12.05
N GLY A 79 -1.34 -5.79 11.20
CA GLY A 79 0.01 -5.38 11.61
C GLY A 79 0.08 -3.95 12.16
N LEU A 80 -0.80 -3.06 11.70
CA LEU A 80 -0.86 -1.67 12.15
C LEU A 80 -1.72 -1.47 13.41
N GLU A 81 -2.68 -2.35 13.69
CA GLU A 81 -3.63 -2.22 14.81
C GLU A 81 -2.94 -1.91 16.15
N PRO A 82 -1.86 -2.61 16.58
CA PRO A 82 -1.22 -2.34 17.86
C PRO A 82 -0.55 -0.95 17.95
N TYR A 83 -0.26 -0.34 16.79
CA TYR A 83 0.48 0.91 16.68
C TYR A 83 -0.41 2.10 16.29
N LEU A 84 -1.69 1.87 16.00
CA LEU A 84 -2.57 2.88 15.43
C LEU A 84 -2.68 4.13 16.33
N SER A 85 -2.80 3.95 17.65
CA SER A 85 -2.85 5.08 18.59
C SER A 85 -1.58 5.93 18.56
N LEU A 86 -0.41 5.27 18.53
CA LEU A 86 0.89 5.96 18.45
C LEU A 86 1.06 6.68 17.11
N LEU A 87 0.65 6.05 16.01
CA LEU A 87 0.71 6.66 14.67
C LEU A 87 -0.21 7.88 14.57
N ILE A 88 -1.42 7.79 15.13
CA ILE A 88 -2.37 8.90 15.22
C ILE A 88 -1.77 10.07 16.00
N GLU A 89 -1.16 9.81 17.16
CA GLU A 89 -0.53 10.85 17.97
C GLU A 89 0.61 11.54 17.23
N ARG A 90 1.51 10.76 16.62
CA ARG A 90 2.61 11.29 15.79
C ARG A 90 2.10 12.10 14.62
N PHE A 91 1.05 11.62 13.94
CA PHE A 91 0.45 12.31 12.81
C PHE A 91 -0.12 13.66 13.24
N LYS A 92 -0.83 13.73 14.37
CA LYS A 92 -1.34 14.99 14.94
C LYS A 92 -0.25 16.01 15.29
N GLN A 93 0.96 15.56 15.60
CA GLN A 93 2.09 16.44 15.88
C GLN A 93 2.73 17.02 14.61
N GLN A 94 2.58 16.33 13.47
CA GLN A 94 3.21 16.69 12.20
C GLN A 94 2.29 17.44 11.26
N VAL A 95 0.97 17.30 11.44
CA VAL A 95 -0.03 17.97 10.61
C VAL A 95 -0.58 19.19 11.34
N PRO A 96 -0.75 20.34 10.67
CA PRO A 96 -1.34 21.55 11.26
C PRO A 96 -2.68 21.27 11.96
N ALA A 97 -2.99 22.02 13.03
CA ALA A 97 -4.15 21.78 13.91
C ALA A 97 -5.53 21.93 13.21
N ASP A 98 -5.53 22.45 11.99
CA ASP A 98 -6.64 22.82 11.12
C ASP A 98 -7.00 21.73 10.07
N VAL A 99 -6.68 20.46 10.35
CA VAL A 99 -7.22 19.34 9.55
C VAL A 99 -8.72 19.21 9.81
N ASP A 100 -9.52 19.91 9.01
CA ASP A 100 -10.99 19.81 9.02
C ASP A 100 -11.50 18.42 8.62
N ASN A 101 -10.64 17.54 8.08
CA ASN A 101 -11.02 16.19 7.63
C ASN A 101 -10.21 15.06 8.29
N TRP A 102 -10.40 14.91 9.61
CA TRP A 102 -9.82 13.80 10.37
C TRP A 102 -10.30 12.43 9.87
N GLU A 103 -11.54 12.33 9.40
CA GLU A 103 -12.09 11.10 8.83
C GLU A 103 -11.29 10.63 7.61
N GLY A 104 -11.00 11.54 6.67
CA GLY A 104 -10.17 11.25 5.51
C GLY A 104 -8.73 10.84 5.87
N ALA A 105 -8.16 11.42 6.93
CA ALA A 105 -6.85 11.01 7.44
C ALA A 105 -6.87 9.57 7.99
N MET A 106 -7.94 9.18 8.70
CA MET A 106 -8.08 7.79 9.18
C MET A 106 -8.33 6.81 8.03
N LYS A 107 -9.11 7.20 7.02
CA LYS A 107 -9.32 6.39 5.81
C LYS A 107 -8.00 6.17 5.04
N MET A 108 -7.14 7.18 4.95
CA MET A 108 -5.81 7.05 4.34
C MET A 108 -4.91 6.01 5.04
N ALA A 109 -5.08 5.82 6.36
CA ALA A 109 -4.34 4.80 7.11
C ALA A 109 -4.86 3.36 6.91
N SER A 110 -5.96 3.17 6.18
CA SER A 110 -6.61 1.86 5.99
C SER A 110 -5.88 0.98 4.95
N SER A 111 -6.08 -0.34 5.00
CA SER A 111 -5.66 -1.29 3.96
C SER A 111 -6.81 -2.23 3.59
N ARG A 112 -7.88 -1.68 3.03
CA ARG A 112 -9.09 -2.48 2.74
C ARG A 112 -8.86 -3.47 1.60
N PRO A 113 -9.35 -4.72 1.71
CA PRO A 113 -9.28 -5.72 0.64
C PRO A 113 -9.80 -5.21 -0.72
N ALA A 114 -10.93 -4.48 -0.70
CA ALA A 114 -11.55 -3.93 -1.92
C ALA A 114 -10.60 -3.02 -2.72
N THR A 115 -9.71 -2.29 -2.03
CA THR A 115 -8.68 -1.49 -2.69
C THR A 115 -7.74 -2.36 -3.50
N MET A 116 -7.21 -3.44 -2.92
CA MET A 116 -6.30 -4.33 -3.64
C MET A 116 -7.01 -5.06 -4.79
N VAL A 117 -8.25 -5.50 -4.59
CA VAL A 117 -9.05 -6.11 -5.68
C VAL A 117 -9.17 -5.16 -6.88
N ALA A 118 -9.50 -3.89 -6.64
CA ALA A 118 -9.63 -2.89 -7.70
C ALA A 118 -8.27 -2.60 -8.37
N THR A 119 -7.19 -2.54 -7.60
CA THR A 119 -5.84 -2.34 -8.14
C THR A 119 -5.36 -3.53 -8.97
N LEU A 120 -5.60 -4.76 -8.54
CA LEU A 120 -5.25 -5.95 -9.34
C LEU A 120 -6.03 -5.98 -10.65
N LYS A 121 -7.31 -5.60 -10.63
CA LYS A 121 -8.11 -5.43 -11.85
C LYS A 121 -7.49 -4.40 -12.78
N MET A 122 -7.12 -3.22 -12.26
CA MET A 122 -6.48 -2.15 -13.03
C MET A 122 -5.15 -2.59 -13.67
N VAL A 123 -4.32 -3.38 -12.98
CA VAL A 123 -3.03 -3.87 -13.52
C VAL A 123 -3.21 -4.91 -14.64
N ARG A 124 -4.35 -5.62 -14.64
CA ARG A 124 -4.64 -6.70 -15.59
C ARG A 124 -5.34 -6.24 -16.87
N GLU A 125 -5.83 -5.00 -16.92
CA GLU A 125 -6.44 -4.36 -18.09
C GLU A 125 -5.38 -3.82 -19.05
#